data_AF-A0A959NH63-F1
#
_entry.id   AF-A0A959NH63-F1
#
_cell.length_a   1.000
_cell.length_b   1.000
_cell.length_c   1.000
_cell.angle_alpha   90.00
_cell.angle_beta   90.00
_cell.angle_gamma   90.00
#
_symmetry.space_group_name_H-M   'P 1'
#
loop_
_entity.id
_entity.type
_entity.pdbx_description
1 polymer ?
#
loop_
_entity_poly.entity_id
_entity_poly.type
_entity_poly.pdbx_seq_one_letter_code
_entity_poly.pdbx_strand_id
1 'polypeptide(L)'
;MALNESEIRKITLQAINQLGEKATPELVKEVVEKTLNEVDISATSTDENKTTGRVILTSFGLNHPGIIAGVTKILSEANCDITDLSQKLMGDFYTMIIILDISNSPKNISDLQNDLNKIAEETKIKIYLQHEDLFRYMHRV
;
A
#
# COMPACT_ATOMS: atom_id res chain seq x y z
N MET A 1 13.28 9.82 -2.66
CA MET A 1 11.95 10.36 -2.29
C MET A 1 11.48 11.19 -3.47
N ALA A 2 10.48 10.71 -4.21
CA ALA A 2 10.02 11.37 -5.43
C ALA A 2 8.61 11.90 -5.17
N LEU A 3 8.40 13.20 -5.44
CA LEU A 3 7.08 13.81 -5.35
C LEU A 3 6.15 13.18 -6.39
N ASN A 4 4.92 12.88 -6.01
CA ASN A 4 3.94 12.35 -6.95
C ASN A 4 3.38 13.48 -7.84
N GLU A 5 2.88 13.14 -9.03
CA GLU A 5 2.52 14.13 -10.06
C GLU A 5 1.41 15.09 -9.61
N SER A 6 0.54 14.64 -8.70
CA SER A 6 -0.55 15.45 -8.14
C SER A 6 -0.04 16.47 -7.12
N GLU A 7 0.93 16.11 -6.29
CA GLU A 7 1.61 17.04 -5.38
C GLU A 7 2.44 18.06 -6.17
N ILE A 8 3.18 17.62 -7.19
CA ILE A 8 3.93 18.53 -8.08
C ILE A 8 2.96 19.53 -8.72
N ARG A 9 1.81 19.05 -9.22
CA ARG A 9 0.80 19.92 -9.84
C ARG A 9 0.18 20.89 -8.83
N LYS A 10 -0.11 20.46 -7.61
CA LYS A 10 -0.69 21.32 -6.56
C LYS A 10 0.30 22.40 -6.12
N ILE A 11 1.56 22.03 -5.92
CA ILE A 11 2.65 22.96 -5.59
C ILE A 11 2.88 23.95 -6.74
N THR A 12 2.86 23.47 -7.99
CA THR A 12 3.02 24.32 -9.18
C THR A 12 1.86 25.33 -9.30
N LEU A 13 0.62 24.89 -9.08
CA LEU A 13 -0.54 25.77 -9.11
C LEU A 13 -0.56 26.78 -7.96
N GLN A 14 -0.10 26.39 -6.77
CA GLN A 14 0.06 27.31 -5.64
C GLN A 14 1.16 28.36 -5.89
N ALA A 15 2.30 27.95 -6.44
CA ALA A 15 3.36 28.86 -6.85
C ALA A 15 2.91 29.84 -7.94
N ILE A 16 2.18 29.37 -8.96
CA ILE A 16 1.61 30.22 -10.01
C ILE A 16 0.61 31.23 -9.43
N ASN A 17 -0.25 30.82 -8.50
CA ASN A 17 -1.22 31.72 -7.87
C ASN A 17 -0.58 32.74 -6.92
N GLN A 18 0.51 32.39 -6.22
CA GLN A 18 1.22 33.33 -5.34
C GLN A 18 2.13 34.29 -6.09
N LEU A 19 2.69 33.89 -7.22
CA LEU A 19 3.67 34.69 -7.96
C LEU A 19 3.09 35.44 -9.16
N GLY A 20 1.97 34.97 -9.72
CA GLY A 20 1.33 35.57 -10.89
C GLY A 20 2.31 35.79 -12.05
N GLU A 21 2.14 36.90 -12.79
CA GLU A 21 2.99 37.29 -13.94
C GLU A 21 4.44 37.67 -13.57
N LYS A 22 4.84 37.62 -12.29
CA LYS A 22 6.19 37.97 -11.81
C LYS A 22 6.99 36.76 -11.31
N ALA A 23 6.58 35.55 -11.67
CA ALA A 23 7.23 34.32 -11.25
C ALA A 23 8.65 34.17 -11.85
N THR A 24 9.67 34.36 -11.01
CA THR A 24 11.06 33.95 -11.28
C THR A 24 11.37 32.64 -10.54
N PRO A 25 12.25 31.77 -11.08
CA PRO A 25 12.57 30.47 -10.48
C PRO A 25 13.05 30.52 -9.02
N GLU A 26 13.71 31.61 -8.63
CA GLU A 26 14.22 31.83 -7.26
C GLU A 26 13.09 32.08 -6.25
N LEU A 27 12.10 32.88 -6.63
CA LEU A 27 10.91 33.17 -5.80
C LEU A 27 10.00 31.94 -5.65
N VAL A 28 9.92 31.08 -6.67
CA VAL A 28 9.19 29.79 -6.59
C VAL A 28 9.81 28.90 -5.52
N LYS A 29 11.15 28.79 -5.53
CA LYS A 29 11.87 27.94 -4.58
C LYS A 29 11.66 28.39 -3.13
N GLU A 30 11.73 29.69 -2.87
CA GLU A 30 11.56 30.27 -1.54
C GLU A 30 10.15 30.05 -0.96
N VAL A 31 9.12 30.21 -1.80
CA VAL A 31 7.72 29.99 -1.41
C VAL A 31 7.43 28.52 -1.09
N VAL A 32 8.02 27.60 -1.86
CA VAL A 32 7.88 26.16 -1.64
C VAL A 32 8.57 25.73 -0.33
N GLU A 33 9.79 26.23 -0.08
CA GLU A 33 10.51 25.95 1.18
C GLU A 33 9.78 26.51 2.40
N LYS A 34 9.17 27.70 2.29
CA LYS A 34 8.39 28.28 3.38
C LYS A 34 7.11 27.50 3.68
N THR A 35 6.41 27.07 2.63
CA THR A 35 5.15 26.31 2.78
C THR A 35 5.39 24.93 3.37
N LEU A 36 6.54 24.30 3.10
CA LEU A 36 6.95 23.03 3.70
C LEU A 36 7.20 23.13 5.22
N ASN A 37 7.66 24.30 5.70
CA ASN A 37 7.97 24.51 7.11
C ASN A 37 6.76 24.89 7.98
N GLU A 38 5.68 25.42 7.38
CA GLU A 38 4.46 25.81 8.12
C GLU A 38 3.47 24.66 8.35
N VAL A 39 3.69 23.49 7.72
CA VAL A 39 2.84 22.30 7.88
C VAL A 39 3.42 21.38 8.95
N ASP A 40 3.33 21.82 10.21
CA ASP A 40 3.39 20.92 11.37
C ASP A 40 2.04 20.20 11.51
N ILE A 41 2.08 18.87 11.41
CA ILE A 41 0.91 17.98 11.36
C ILE A 41 0.18 18.00 12.69
N SER A 42 -0.91 18.78 12.79
CA SER A 42 -1.92 18.57 13.82
C SER A 42 -3.34 18.72 13.26
N ALA A 43 -4.03 17.58 13.25
CA ALA A 43 -5.47 17.37 13.21
C ALA A 43 -6.28 17.83 11.97
N THR A 44 -6.77 16.81 11.27
CA THR A 44 -8.10 16.70 10.63
C THR A 44 -8.26 17.21 9.21
N SER A 45 -8.13 16.29 8.24
CA SER A 45 -9.20 15.96 7.28
C SER A 45 -8.68 14.95 6.24
N THR A 46 -9.20 13.72 6.34
CA THR A 46 -9.43 12.75 5.26
C THR A 46 -8.40 12.74 4.12
N ASP A 47 -7.26 12.09 4.36
CA ASP A 47 -6.25 11.78 3.35
C ASP A 47 -6.76 10.75 2.33
N GLU A 48 -7.33 11.21 1.22
CA GLU A 48 -7.63 10.39 0.04
C GLU A 48 -6.39 10.07 -0.82
N ASN A 49 -5.17 10.24 -0.30
CA ASN A 49 -3.95 9.88 -1.03
C ASN A 49 -2.81 9.36 -0.13
N LYS A 50 -3.16 8.68 0.95
CA LYS A 50 -2.25 7.68 1.52
C LYS A 50 -2.28 6.53 0.52
N THR A 51 -1.17 6.17 -0.13
CA THR A 51 -1.03 4.83 -0.72
C THR A 51 -1.48 3.91 0.38
N THR A 52 -2.67 3.32 0.22
CA THR A 52 -3.27 2.68 1.37
C THR A 52 -2.30 1.56 1.70
N GLY A 53 -1.87 1.43 2.95
CA GLY A 53 -1.12 0.25 3.37
C GLY A 53 -1.92 -1.02 3.14
N ARG A 54 -3.11 -0.95 2.54
CA ARG A 54 -3.95 -2.07 2.21
C ARG A 54 -3.43 -2.85 1.04
N VAL A 55 -3.36 -4.14 1.28
CA VAL A 55 -2.83 -5.13 0.36
C VAL A 55 -3.78 -6.32 0.37
N ILE A 56 -4.04 -6.87 -0.80
CA ILE A 56 -4.80 -8.10 -0.97
C ILE A 56 -3.82 -9.25 -1.18
N LEU A 57 -3.90 -10.24 -0.30
CA LEU A 57 -3.23 -11.53 -0.45
C LEU A 57 -4.24 -12.51 -1.03
N THR A 58 -3.90 -13.15 -2.14
CA THR A 58 -4.66 -14.27 -2.70
C THR A 58 -3.81 -15.52 -2.68
N SER A 59 -4.34 -16.61 -2.19
CA SER A 59 -3.65 -17.91 -2.15
C SER A 59 -4.55 -19.05 -2.59
N PHE A 60 -3.98 -20.05 -3.25
CA PHE A 60 -4.69 -21.22 -3.73
C PHE A 60 -3.75 -22.42 -3.92
N GLY A 61 -4.29 -23.62 -3.81
CA GLY A 61 -3.55 -24.87 -3.96
C GLY A 61 -4.30 -26.07 -3.42
N LEU A 62 -3.63 -27.21 -3.27
CA LEU A 62 -4.21 -28.38 -2.59
C LEU A 62 -4.29 -28.13 -1.09
N ASN A 63 -5.41 -28.51 -0.49
CA ASN A 63 -5.63 -28.32 0.94
C ASN A 63 -4.83 -29.34 1.76
N HIS A 64 -4.05 -28.86 2.72
CA HIS A 64 -3.42 -29.68 3.74
C HIS A 64 -3.13 -28.88 5.01
N PRO A 65 -2.90 -29.54 6.16
CA PRO A 65 -2.58 -28.86 7.41
C PRO A 65 -1.31 -27.99 7.29
N GLY A 66 -1.34 -26.83 7.95
CA GLY A 66 -0.17 -25.93 8.06
C GLY A 66 -0.18 -24.73 7.11
N ILE A 67 -1.03 -24.72 6.07
CA ILE A 67 -1.10 -23.61 5.10
C ILE A 67 -1.42 -22.28 5.79
N ILE A 68 -2.56 -22.20 6.48
CA ILE A 68 -3.02 -20.96 7.12
C ILE A 68 -2.02 -20.54 8.19
N ALA A 69 -1.57 -21.49 9.02
CA ALA A 69 -0.61 -21.23 10.09
C ALA A 69 0.71 -20.65 9.56
N GLY A 70 1.23 -21.18 8.46
CA GLY A 70 2.43 -20.67 7.79
C GLY A 70 2.24 -19.23 7.31
N VAL A 71 1.13 -18.96 6.60
CA VAL A 71 0.82 -17.62 6.10
C VAL A 71 0.65 -16.62 7.25
N THR A 72 -0.20 -16.92 8.23
CA THR A 72 -0.46 -16.01 9.35
C THR A 72 0.75 -15.78 10.23
N LYS A 73 1.66 -16.76 10.34
CA LYS A 73 2.91 -16.60 11.07
C LYS A 73 3.80 -15.54 10.42
N ILE A 74 3.99 -15.60 9.10
CA ILE A 74 4.77 -14.60 8.36
C ILE A 74 4.14 -13.20 8.50
N LEU A 75 2.82 -13.11 8.36
CA LEU A 75 2.11 -11.83 8.52
C LEU A 75 2.26 -11.26 9.93
N SER A 76 2.16 -12.10 10.96
CA SER A 76 2.34 -11.69 12.36
C SER A 76 3.78 -11.27 12.66
N GLU A 77 4.78 -12.00 12.17
CA GLU A 77 6.20 -11.64 12.31
C GLU A 77 6.55 -10.34 11.58
N ALA A 78 5.83 -10.03 10.51
CA ALA A 78 5.93 -8.78 9.78
C ALA A 78 5.04 -7.66 10.35
N ASN A 79 4.38 -7.85 11.50
CA ASN A 79 3.50 -6.85 12.12
C ASN A 79 2.43 -6.29 11.14
N CYS A 80 1.86 -7.18 10.33
CA CYS A 80 0.76 -6.86 9.41
C CYS A 80 -0.60 -7.07 10.10
N ASP A 81 -1.53 -6.15 9.86
CA ASP A 81 -2.87 -6.22 10.45
C ASP A 81 -3.85 -6.86 9.47
N ILE A 82 -4.51 -7.95 9.87
CA ILE A 82 -5.54 -8.61 9.05
C ILE A 82 -6.87 -7.88 9.25
N THR A 83 -7.37 -7.22 8.21
CA THR A 83 -8.66 -6.51 8.24
C THR A 83 -9.83 -7.44 7.89
N ASP A 84 -9.62 -8.32 6.91
CA ASP A 84 -10.64 -9.28 6.48
C ASP A 84 -9.97 -10.55 5.94
N LEU A 85 -10.64 -11.68 6.11
CA LEU A 85 -10.16 -13.00 5.71
C LEU A 85 -11.33 -13.84 5.24
N SER A 86 -11.25 -14.31 3.99
CA SER A 86 -12.20 -15.26 3.43
C SER A 86 -11.46 -16.45 2.86
N GLN A 87 -11.89 -17.65 3.26
CA GLN A 87 -11.36 -18.91 2.74
C GLN A 87 -12.48 -19.81 2.25
N LYS A 88 -12.16 -20.65 1.26
CA LYS A 88 -13.09 -21.65 0.75
C LYS A 88 -12.36 -22.93 0.39
N LEU A 89 -13.00 -24.05 0.71
CA LEU A 89 -12.62 -25.36 0.21
C LEU A 89 -13.48 -25.71 -1.01
N MET A 90 -12.83 -26.11 -2.09
CA MET A 90 -13.44 -26.51 -3.36
C MET A 90 -12.93 -27.91 -3.74
N GLY A 91 -13.57 -28.94 -3.19
CA GLY A 91 -13.03 -30.30 -3.25
C GLY A 91 -11.70 -30.38 -2.49
N ASP A 92 -10.66 -30.88 -3.15
CA ASP A 92 -9.31 -30.98 -2.59
C ASP A 92 -8.53 -29.66 -2.66
N PHE A 93 -9.08 -28.62 -3.29
CA PHE A 93 -8.44 -27.31 -3.38
C PHE A 93 -8.86 -26.40 -2.23
N TYR A 94 -7.93 -25.62 -1.71
CA TYR A 94 -8.23 -24.46 -0.87
C TYR A 94 -8.00 -23.18 -1.68
N THR A 95 -8.77 -22.16 -1.34
CA THR A 95 -8.58 -20.79 -1.80
C THR A 95 -8.73 -19.87 -0.60
N MET A 96 -7.93 -18.82 -0.52
CA MET A 96 -8.00 -17.84 0.55
C MET A 96 -7.63 -16.46 0.04
N ILE A 97 -8.46 -15.49 0.37
CA ILE A 97 -8.23 -14.06 0.12
C ILE A 97 -8.14 -13.38 1.48
N ILE A 98 -7.13 -12.55 1.67
CA ILE A 98 -6.92 -11.76 2.87
C ILE A 98 -6.75 -10.30 2.49
N ILE A 99 -7.45 -9.41 3.19
CA ILE A 99 -7.23 -7.98 3.14
C ILE A 99 -6.39 -7.61 4.37
N LEU A 100 -5.22 -7.03 4.11
CA LEU A 100 -4.19 -6.75 5.09
C LEU A 100 -3.91 -5.25 5.10
N ASP A 101 -3.57 -4.66 6.24
CA ASP A 101 -2.90 -3.37 6.34
C ASP A 101 -1.43 -3.58 6.75
N ILE A 102 -0.51 -3.14 5.90
CA ILE A 102 0.95 -3.23 6.11
C ILE A 102 1.55 -1.89 6.58
N SER A 103 0.74 -0.90 6.93
CA SER A 103 1.21 0.42 7.39
C SER A 103 2.11 0.33 8.63
N ASN A 104 1.90 -0.69 9.47
CA ASN A 104 2.67 -0.95 10.68
C ASN A 104 3.81 -1.96 10.46
N SER A 105 3.95 -2.50 9.24
CA SER A 105 4.99 -3.47 8.90
C SER A 105 6.32 -2.76 8.65
N PRO A 106 7.45 -3.29 9.17
CA PRO A 106 8.77 -2.81 8.80
C PRO A 106 9.18 -3.24 7.38
N LYS A 107 8.42 -4.14 6.75
CA LYS A 107 8.69 -4.70 5.42
C LYS A 107 7.80 -4.05 4.36
N ASN A 108 8.39 -3.76 3.20
CA ASN A 108 7.61 -3.40 2.02
C ASN A 108 6.92 -4.62 1.40
N ILE A 109 6.04 -4.40 0.42
CA ILE A 109 5.27 -5.45 -0.25
C ILE A 109 6.17 -6.50 -0.93
N SER A 110 7.29 -6.09 -1.52
CA SER A 110 8.21 -7.00 -2.24
C SER A 110 8.92 -7.94 -1.25
N ASP A 111 9.37 -7.41 -0.12
CA ASP A 111 9.99 -8.20 0.95
C ASP A 111 8.98 -9.19 1.55
N LEU A 112 7.74 -8.73 1.77
CA LEU A 112 6.66 -9.60 2.27
C LEU A 112 6.31 -10.71 1.27
N GLN A 113 6.23 -10.39 -0.03
CA GLN A 113 6.03 -11.39 -1.08
C GLN A 113 7.17 -12.42 -1.11
N ASN A 114 8.42 -11.99 -0.92
CA ASN A 114 9.56 -12.92 -0.87
C ASN A 114 9.48 -13.88 0.31
N ASP A 115 9.04 -13.43 1.48
CA ASP A 115 8.86 -14.30 2.63
C ASP A 115 7.67 -15.26 2.47
N LEU A 116 6.57 -14.76 1.90
CA LEU A 116 5.40 -15.59 1.58
C LEU A 116 5.73 -16.63 0.50
N ASN A 117 6.61 -16.34 -0.45
CA ASN A 117 7.05 -17.30 -1.46
C ASN A 117 7.76 -18.53 -0.85
N LYS A 118 8.53 -18.34 0.22
CA LYS A 118 9.18 -19.46 0.93
C LYS A 118 8.13 -20.43 1.50
N ILE A 119 7.12 -19.88 2.18
CA ILE A 119 5.98 -20.68 2.67
C ILE A 119 5.20 -21.30 1.51
N ALA A 120 5.04 -20.57 0.40
CA ALA A 120 4.33 -21.07 -0.77
C ALA A 120 5.03 -22.30 -1.38
N GLU A 121 6.36 -22.31 -1.41
CA GLU A 121 7.16 -23.45 -1.87
C GLU A 121 7.07 -24.64 -0.90
N GLU A 122 7.22 -24.40 0.41
CA GLU A 122 7.13 -25.43 1.44
C GLU A 122 5.76 -26.13 1.45
N THR A 123 4.69 -25.33 1.31
CA THR A 123 3.31 -25.81 1.33
C THR A 123 2.76 -26.12 -0.07
N LYS A 124 3.56 -25.98 -1.13
CA LYS A 124 3.16 -26.28 -2.52
C LYS A 124 1.87 -25.56 -2.97
N ILE A 125 1.74 -24.31 -2.55
CA ILE A 125 0.62 -23.43 -2.91
C ILE A 125 1.12 -22.27 -3.79
N LYS A 126 0.20 -21.45 -4.27
CA LYS A 126 0.51 -20.16 -4.87
C LYS A 126 0.02 -19.05 -3.96
N ILE A 127 0.81 -18.00 -3.82
CA ILE A 127 0.47 -16.78 -3.08
C ILE A 127 0.79 -15.57 -3.96
N TYR A 128 -0.17 -14.66 -4.06
CA TYR A 128 -0.05 -13.39 -4.75
C TYR A 128 -0.37 -12.27 -3.77
N LEU A 129 0.44 -11.22 -3.79
CA LEU A 129 0.29 -10.04 -2.96
C LEU A 129 0.22 -8.80 -3.85
N GLN A 130 -0.82 -7.99 -3.69
CA GLN A 130 -1.07 -6.82 -4.55
C GLN A 130 -1.64 -5.65 -3.74
N HIS A 131 -1.24 -4.43 -4.08
CA HIS A 131 -1.87 -3.24 -3.50
C HIS A 131 -3.37 -3.22 -3.83
N GLU A 132 -4.21 -2.94 -2.84
CA GLU A 132 -5.66 -2.83 -3.03
C GLU A 132 -6.02 -1.75 -4.06
N ASP A 133 -5.24 -0.66 -4.09
CA ASP A 133 -5.44 0.48 -4.97
C ASP A 133 -5.52 0.06 -6.46
N LEU A 134 -4.74 -0.97 -6.86
CA LEU A 134 -4.78 -1.52 -8.23
C LEU A 134 -6.17 -2.04 -8.61
N PHE A 135 -6.91 -2.61 -7.66
CA PHE A 135 -8.28 -3.09 -7.88
C PHE A 135 -9.28 -1.93 -7.91
N ARG A 136 -9.07 -0.89 -7.10
CA ARG A 136 -9.91 0.30 -7.11
C ARG A 136 -9.83 1.05 -8.44
N TYR A 137 -8.66 1.05 -9.09
CA TYR A 137 -8.50 1.62 -10.43
C TYR A 137 -9.29 0.88 -11.51
N MET A 138 -9.48 -0.44 -11.39
CA MET A 138 -10.28 -1.22 -12.37
C MET A 138 -11.77 -0.87 -12.35
N HIS A 139 -12.27 -0.30 -11.25
CA HIS A 139 -13.68 0.07 -11.07
C HIS A 139 -13.95 1.56 -11.23
N ARG A 140 -12.94 2.36 -11.60
CA ARG A 140 -13.08 3.80 -11.85
C ARG A 140 -13.39 4.01 -13.34
N VAL A 141 -14.68 3.90 -13.70
CA VAL A 141 -15.22 4.30 -15.01
C VAL A 141 -15.87 5.67 -14.89
#